data_AF-A0A9W7SXG1-F1
#
_entry.id   AF-A0A9W7SXG1-F1
#
_cell.length_a   1.000
_cell.length_b   1.000
_cell.length_c   1.000
_cell.angle_alpha   90.00
_cell.angle_beta   90.00
_cell.angle_gamma   90.00
#
_symmetry.space_group_name_H-M   'P 1'
#
loop_
_entity.id
_entity.type
_entity.pdbx_description
1 polymer ?
#
loop_
_entity_poly.entity_id
_entity_poly.type
_entity_poly.pdbx_seq_one_letter_code
_entity_poly.pdbx_strand_id
1 'polypeptide(L)'
;MLMLEQANHGILPHDGRNISFREMNRTIRETFNFAASFCFFVPNFSARFLNKSYSRDRFDLADLSLHADNAIEHDASLTRQDAALQPDQGYPDIQLVHELLKEATSRMPDGSPRLTKADLSRALSKRRADARRTNDEYSESFFHNMFGSAK
;
A
#
# COMPACT_ATOMS: atom_id res chain seq x y z
N MET A 1 2.08 3.01 0.31
CA MET A 1 1.72 4.35 0.85
C MET A 1 2.43 4.68 2.17
N LEU A 2 2.34 3.83 3.22
CA LEU A 2 2.95 4.12 4.54
C LEU A 2 4.49 4.19 4.56
N MET A 3 5.16 3.56 3.59
CA MET A 3 6.62 3.43 3.60
C MET A 3 7.32 4.62 2.92
N LEU A 4 6.71 5.21 1.89
CA LEU A 4 7.20 6.43 1.24
C LEU A 4 7.14 7.63 2.19
N GLU A 5 6.09 7.71 3.01
CA GLU A 5 5.94 8.77 4.01
C GLU A 5 7.07 8.76 5.05
N GLN A 6 7.49 7.58 5.50
CA GLN A 6 8.59 7.45 6.45
C GLN A 6 9.94 7.91 5.86
N ALA A 7 10.19 7.69 4.56
CA ALA A 7 11.37 8.21 3.89
C ALA A 7 11.32 9.74 3.78
N ASN A 8 10.17 10.30 3.38
CA ASN A 8 9.96 11.75 3.26
C ASN A 8 10.18 12.49 4.60
N HIS A 9 9.81 11.87 5.72
CA HIS A 9 9.99 12.43 7.06
C HIS A 9 11.35 12.08 7.71
N GLY A 10 12.27 11.43 6.98
CA GLY A 10 13.61 11.07 7.46
C GLY A 10 13.63 9.97 8.53
N ILE A 11 12.52 9.25 8.69
CA ILE A 11 12.37 8.13 9.62
C ILE A 11 13.01 6.86 9.03
N LEU A 12 12.91 6.71 7.71
CA LEU A 12 13.73 5.80 6.89
C LEU A 12 14.74 6.63 6.08
N PRO A 13 15.77 6.03 5.47
CA PRO A 13 16.64 6.71 4.52
C PRO A 13 15.82 7.50 3.50
N HIS A 14 16.13 8.79 3.36
CA HIS A 14 15.31 9.72 2.59
C HIS A 14 15.28 9.40 1.09
N ASP A 15 16.32 8.76 0.57
CA ASP A 15 16.35 8.26 -0.81
C ASP A 15 15.61 6.93 -0.98
N GLY A 16 15.07 6.37 0.11
CA GLY A 16 14.36 5.11 0.12
C GLY A 16 15.23 3.90 -0.17
N ARG A 17 16.56 4.00 -0.08
CA ARG A 17 17.47 2.93 -0.48
C ARG A 17 18.15 2.24 0.69
N ASN A 18 18.61 1.01 0.41
CA ASN A 18 19.46 0.23 1.27
C ASN A 18 18.88 0.13 2.68
N ILE A 19 17.64 -0.30 2.83
CA ILE A 19 16.92 -0.41 4.11
C ILE A 19 16.99 -1.86 4.59
N SER A 20 17.32 -2.11 5.87
CA SER A 20 17.23 -3.47 6.40
C SER A 20 15.80 -3.84 6.79
N PHE A 21 15.39 -5.09 6.59
CA PHE A 21 14.03 -5.53 6.96
C PHE A 21 13.74 -5.41 8.47
N ARG A 22 14.78 -5.56 9.31
CA ARG A 22 14.67 -5.33 10.77
C ARG A 22 14.44 -3.87 11.12
N GLU A 23 15.16 -2.97 10.47
CA GLU A 23 14.99 -1.53 10.64
C GLU A 23 13.57 -1.14 10.25
N MET A 24 13.09 -1.61 9.10
CA MET A 24 11.71 -1.41 8.67
C MET A 24 10.69 -1.89 9.71
N ASN A 25 10.84 -3.12 10.24
CA ASN A 25 9.94 -3.65 11.26
C ASN A 25 9.91 -2.76 12.51
N ARG A 26 11.09 -2.38 13.04
CA ARG A 26 11.18 -1.49 14.20
C ARG A 26 10.50 -0.15 13.93
N THR A 27 10.86 0.49 12.82
CA THR A 27 10.42 1.85 12.50
C THR A 27 8.90 1.92 12.30
N ILE A 28 8.30 0.98 11.56
CA ILE A 28 6.83 0.97 11.37
C ILE A 28 6.10 0.84 12.73
N ARG A 29 6.62 0.04 13.65
CA ARG A 29 6.04 -0.11 15.00
C ARG A 29 6.12 1.18 15.79
N GLU A 30 7.29 1.82 15.79
CA GLU A 30 7.52 3.05 16.56
C GLU A 30 6.72 4.23 16.00
N THR A 31 6.61 4.34 14.67
CA THR A 31 5.94 5.48 14.02
C THR A 31 4.41 5.36 14.01
N PHE A 32 3.88 4.16 13.75
CA PHE A 32 2.43 3.97 13.56
C PHE A 32 1.75 3.19 14.69
N ASN A 33 2.49 2.80 15.73
CA ASN A 33 1.99 1.98 16.84
C ASN A 33 1.33 0.67 16.38
N PHE A 34 1.88 0.07 15.33
CA PHE A 34 1.38 -1.20 14.79
C PHE A 34 1.86 -2.39 15.62
N ALA A 35 1.02 -3.43 15.68
CA ALA A 35 1.34 -4.67 16.38
C ALA A 35 2.60 -5.33 15.79
N ALA A 36 3.45 -5.88 16.66
CA ALA A 36 4.73 -6.47 16.26
C ALA A 36 4.59 -7.61 15.24
N SER A 37 3.51 -8.39 15.32
CA SER A 37 3.21 -9.47 14.37
C SER A 37 2.96 -8.95 12.96
N PHE A 38 2.21 -7.85 12.82
CA PHE A 38 1.95 -7.22 11.52
C PHE A 38 3.22 -6.62 10.93
N CYS A 39 4.01 -5.92 11.75
CA CYS A 39 5.27 -5.32 11.32
C CYS A 39 6.38 -6.33 11.04
N PHE A 40 6.25 -7.57 11.50
CA PHE A 40 7.11 -8.67 11.05
C PHE A 40 6.61 -9.28 9.73
N PHE A 41 5.30 -9.49 9.60
CA PHE A 41 4.72 -10.18 8.45
C PHE A 41 5.06 -9.48 7.13
N VAL A 42 4.83 -8.17 7.04
CA VAL A 42 5.03 -7.42 5.78
C VAL A 42 6.50 -7.42 5.33
N PRO A 43 7.50 -7.04 6.16
CA PRO A 43 8.89 -7.02 5.71
C PRO A 43 9.49 -8.43 5.55
N ASN A 44 9.04 -9.42 6.33
CA ASN A 44 9.45 -10.81 6.12
C ASN A 44 8.91 -11.39 4.81
N PHE A 45 7.69 -11.01 4.43
CA PHE A 45 7.14 -11.36 3.12
C PHE A 45 7.92 -10.68 2.00
N SER A 46 8.19 -9.38 2.09
CA SER A 46 9.02 -8.66 1.12
C SER A 46 10.40 -9.29 0.94
N ALA A 47 11.04 -9.74 2.03
CA ALA A 47 12.31 -10.45 1.96
C ALA A 47 12.20 -11.74 1.14
N ARG A 48 11.15 -12.55 1.37
CA ARG A 48 10.91 -13.79 0.62
C ARG A 48 10.61 -13.53 -0.85
N PHE A 49 9.77 -12.54 -1.13
CA PHE A 49 9.43 -12.10 -2.49
C PHE A 49 10.68 -11.69 -3.28
N LEU A 50 11.57 -10.91 -2.66
CA LEU A 50 12.81 -10.44 -3.27
C LEU A 50 13.94 -11.49 -3.26
N ASN A 51 13.66 -12.72 -2.82
CA ASN A 51 14.65 -13.78 -2.60
C ASN A 51 15.86 -13.31 -1.76
N LYS A 52 15.57 -12.56 -0.69
CA LYS A 52 16.53 -11.95 0.23
C LYS A 52 16.37 -12.53 1.64
N SER A 53 17.46 -12.50 2.39
CA SER A 53 17.49 -12.81 3.81
C SER A 53 16.94 -11.65 4.64
N TYR A 54 15.83 -11.87 5.36
CA TYR A 54 15.30 -10.91 6.32
C TYR A 54 16.34 -10.41 7.33
N SER A 55 17.28 -11.28 7.72
CA SER A 55 18.26 -10.98 8.78
C SER A 55 19.59 -10.41 8.27
N ARG A 56 19.90 -10.50 6.98
CA ARG A 56 21.22 -10.09 6.46
C ARG A 56 21.11 -9.05 5.35
N ASP A 57 20.07 -9.11 4.55
CA ASP A 57 19.96 -8.32 3.35
C ASP A 57 19.19 -7.02 3.58
N ARG A 58 19.31 -6.16 2.57
CA ARG A 58 18.66 -4.87 2.46
C ARG A 58 17.91 -4.77 1.14
N PHE A 59 16.96 -3.85 1.07
CA PHE A 59 16.12 -3.61 -0.09
C PHE A 59 15.88 -2.10 -0.27
N ASP A 60 15.45 -1.71 -1.45
CA ASP A 60 15.03 -0.34 -1.75
C ASP A 60 13.50 -0.27 -1.72
N LEU A 61 12.91 0.86 -1.30
CA LEU A 61 11.46 1.01 -1.27
C LEU A 61 10.82 0.80 -2.66
N ALA A 62 11.54 1.10 -3.73
CA ALA A 62 11.12 0.84 -5.11
C ALA A 62 10.94 -0.65 -5.41
N ASP A 63 11.67 -1.55 -4.72
CA ASP A 63 11.52 -3.00 -4.87
C ASP A 63 10.12 -3.48 -4.43
N LEU A 64 9.41 -2.70 -3.60
CA LEU A 64 8.05 -3.01 -3.15
C LEU A 64 6.97 -2.57 -4.14
N SER A 65 7.33 -1.76 -5.14
CA SER A 65 6.42 -1.29 -6.20
C SER A 65 6.41 -2.23 -7.42
N LEU A 66 7.15 -3.34 -7.40
CA LEU A 66 7.14 -4.32 -8.47
C LEU A 66 5.80 -5.05 -8.52
N HIS A 67 5.10 -5.01 -9.67
CA HIS A 67 3.91 -5.82 -9.92
C HIS A 67 4.33 -7.26 -10.25
N ALA A 68 3.97 -8.22 -9.41
CA ALA A 68 4.18 -9.64 -9.66
C ALA A 68 3.15 -10.46 -8.90
N ASP A 69 2.90 -11.70 -9.33
CA ASP A 69 1.92 -12.61 -8.71
C ASP A 69 2.12 -12.80 -7.20
N ASN A 70 3.35 -12.63 -6.71
CA ASN A 70 3.74 -12.72 -5.29
C ASN A 70 4.18 -11.39 -4.67
N ALA A 71 3.96 -10.26 -5.36
CA ALA A 71 4.25 -8.95 -4.82
C ALA A 71 3.11 -8.41 -3.94
N ILE A 72 3.43 -7.39 -3.15
CA ILE A 72 2.45 -6.69 -2.32
C ILE A 72 1.63 -5.70 -3.17
N GLU A 73 2.23 -5.17 -4.23
CA GLU A 73 1.53 -4.31 -5.19
C GLU A 73 0.48 -5.14 -5.95
N HIS A 74 -0.69 -4.53 -6.17
CA HIS A 74 -1.89 -5.22 -6.64
C HIS A 74 -2.87 -4.25 -7.29
N ASP A 75 -3.68 -4.77 -8.21
CA ASP A 75 -4.74 -4.03 -8.91
C ASP A 75 -5.85 -3.56 -7.96
N ALA A 76 -6.70 -2.63 -8.44
CA ALA A 76 -7.79 -2.04 -7.67
C ALA A 76 -7.33 -1.29 -6.40
N SER A 77 -6.12 -0.73 -6.45
CA SER A 77 -5.62 0.18 -5.42
C SER A 77 -6.54 1.40 -5.25
N LEU A 78 -6.75 1.83 -4.00
CA LEU A 78 -7.64 2.95 -3.67
C LEU A 78 -7.21 4.30 -4.26
N THR A 79 -5.90 4.49 -4.46
CA THR A 79 -5.31 5.79 -4.83
C THR A 79 -4.21 5.65 -5.88
N ARG A 80 -4.11 4.50 -6.55
CA ARG A 80 -3.19 4.24 -7.67
C ARG A 80 -3.95 3.50 -8.75
N GLN A 81 -3.63 3.82 -10.00
CA GLN A 81 -4.12 3.08 -11.15
C GLN A 81 -3.45 1.71 -11.22
N ASP A 82 -4.08 0.77 -11.91
CA ASP A 82 -3.51 -0.56 -12.13
C ASP A 82 -2.26 -0.47 -13.02
N ALA A 83 -1.28 -1.35 -12.79
CA ALA A 83 0.02 -1.30 -13.47
C ALA A 83 -0.09 -1.43 -15.01
N ALA A 84 -1.10 -2.18 -15.48
CA ALA A 84 -1.40 -2.33 -16.91
C ALA A 84 -1.82 -1.00 -17.58
N LEU A 85 -2.41 -0.07 -16.81
CA LEU A 85 -2.89 1.23 -17.30
C LEU A 85 -1.87 2.35 -17.05
N GLN A 86 -1.14 2.27 -15.93
CA GLN A 86 -0.09 3.20 -15.56
C GLN A 86 1.12 2.43 -15.01
N PRO A 87 2.19 2.24 -15.80
CA PRO A 87 3.35 1.47 -15.35
C PRO A 87 4.08 2.09 -14.14
N ASP A 88 4.04 3.42 -14.00
CA ASP A 88 4.66 4.10 -12.85
C ASP A 88 3.74 4.08 -11.62
N GLN A 89 3.97 3.09 -10.75
CA GLN A 89 3.26 2.91 -9.48
C GLN A 89 3.83 3.73 -8.32
N GLY A 90 4.83 4.59 -8.58
CA GLY A 90 5.49 5.40 -7.56
C GLY A 90 4.62 6.54 -7.01
N TYR A 91 3.66 7.03 -7.80
CA TYR A 91 2.87 8.22 -7.47
C TYR A 91 1.39 7.91 -7.29
N PRO A 92 0.69 8.60 -6.36
CA PRO A 92 -0.75 8.49 -6.26
C PRO A 92 -1.45 9.14 -7.46
N ASP A 93 -2.55 8.53 -7.89
CA ASP A 93 -3.46 9.13 -8.86
C ASP A 93 -4.36 10.14 -8.16
N ILE A 94 -4.25 11.42 -8.55
CA ILE A 94 -4.97 12.53 -7.91
C ILE A 94 -6.48 12.42 -8.11
N GLN A 95 -6.94 11.89 -9.24
CA GLN A 95 -8.37 11.70 -9.47
C GLN A 95 -8.93 10.64 -8.51
N LEU A 96 -8.25 9.51 -8.37
CA LEU A 96 -8.65 8.45 -7.42
C LEU A 96 -8.62 8.94 -5.97
N VAL A 97 -7.64 9.78 -5.61
CA VAL A 97 -7.60 10.42 -4.27
C VAL A 97 -8.84 11.29 -4.06
N HIS A 98 -9.18 12.16 -5.02
CA HIS A 98 -10.37 13.01 -4.89
C HIS A 98 -11.66 12.20 -4.86
N GLU A 99 -11.77 11.14 -5.66
CA GLU A 99 -12.92 10.23 -5.65
C GLU A 99 -13.05 9.54 -4.29
N LEU A 100 -11.95 9.01 -3.73
CA LEU A 100 -11.94 8.42 -2.40
C LEU A 100 -12.41 9.41 -1.33
N LEU A 101 -11.90 10.64 -1.34
CA LEU A 101 -12.29 11.66 -0.34
C LEU A 101 -13.77 12.05 -0.46
N LYS A 102 -14.34 12.00 -1.68
CA LYS A 102 -15.77 12.23 -1.92
C LYS A 102 -16.66 11.09 -1.38
N GLU A 103 -16.12 9.91 -1.13
CA GLU A 103 -16.88 8.80 -0.54
C GLU A 103 -17.23 9.03 0.94
N ALA A 104 -16.63 10.02 1.61
CA ALA A 104 -16.90 10.31 3.01
C ALA A 104 -18.38 10.67 3.23
N THR A 105 -19.10 9.81 3.94
CA THR A 105 -20.53 10.03 4.25
C THR A 105 -20.75 10.67 5.62
N SER A 106 -19.72 10.68 6.47
CA SER A 106 -19.79 11.24 7.81
C SER A 106 -18.97 12.53 7.93
N ARG A 107 -19.20 13.28 9.01
CA ARG A 107 -18.47 14.52 9.32
C ARG A 107 -17.83 14.46 10.70
N MET A 108 -16.71 15.14 10.85
CA MET A 108 -16.07 15.45 12.13
C MET A 108 -16.87 16.53 12.88
N PRO A 109 -16.61 16.76 14.18
CA PRO A 109 -17.27 17.84 14.94
C PRO A 109 -17.09 19.24 14.36
N ASP A 110 -15.98 19.50 13.67
CA ASP A 110 -15.68 20.76 12.97
C ASP A 110 -16.35 20.87 11.59
N GLY A 111 -17.16 19.87 11.21
CA GLY A 111 -17.87 19.82 9.93
C GLY A 111 -17.04 19.27 8.77
N SER A 112 -15.74 18.99 8.95
CA SER A 112 -14.89 18.40 7.90
C SER A 112 -15.31 16.96 7.56
N PRO A 113 -15.10 16.49 6.31
CA PRO A 113 -15.44 15.12 5.93
C PRO A 113 -14.66 14.08 6.72
N ARG A 114 -15.34 13.00 7.14
CA ARG A 114 -14.74 11.87 7.84
C ARG A 114 -14.99 10.59 7.05
N LEU A 115 -13.90 9.96 6.60
CA LEU A 115 -13.94 8.62 6.04
C LEU A 115 -14.17 7.58 7.13
N THR A 116 -15.12 6.68 6.87
CA THR A 116 -15.41 5.54 7.74
C THR A 116 -14.95 4.23 7.10
N LYS A 117 -14.93 3.15 7.88
CA LYS A 117 -14.67 1.80 7.35
C LYS A 117 -15.68 1.41 6.26
N ALA A 118 -16.94 1.82 6.41
CA ALA A 118 -17.98 1.55 5.41
C ALA A 118 -17.70 2.29 4.10
N ASP A 119 -17.25 3.54 4.18
CA ASP A 119 -16.86 4.32 2.99
C ASP A 119 -15.65 3.70 2.28
N LEU A 120 -14.62 3.28 3.03
CA LEU A 120 -13.45 2.57 2.48
C LEU A 120 -13.84 1.25 1.80
N SER A 121 -14.73 0.46 2.42
CA SER A 121 -15.22 -0.79 1.85
C SER A 121 -16.00 -0.58 0.54
N ARG A 122 -16.84 0.45 0.50
CA ARG A 122 -17.57 0.84 -0.72
C ARG A 122 -16.62 1.33 -1.81
N ALA A 123 -15.66 2.18 -1.47
CA ALA A 123 -14.64 2.68 -2.39
C ALA A 123 -13.82 1.53 -3.00
N LEU A 124 -13.41 0.57 -2.16
CA LEU A 124 -12.67 -0.62 -2.62
C LEU A 124 -13.52 -1.48 -3.56
N SER A 125 -14.81 -1.67 -3.25
CA SER A 125 -15.72 -2.42 -4.10
C SER A 125 -15.90 -1.76 -5.48
N LYS A 126 -16.01 -0.42 -5.53
CA LYS A 126 -16.05 0.34 -6.78
C LYS A 126 -14.74 0.16 -7.57
N ARG A 127 -13.59 0.31 -6.92
CA ARG A 127 -12.28 0.12 -7.58
C ARG A 127 -12.12 -1.26 -8.19
N ARG A 128 -12.54 -2.32 -7.51
CA ARG A 128 -12.54 -3.68 -8.06
C ARG A 128 -13.42 -3.82 -9.28
N ALA A 129 -14.64 -3.26 -9.24
CA ALA A 129 -15.55 -3.29 -10.36
C ALA A 129 -15.01 -2.51 -11.58
N ASP A 130 -14.41 -1.34 -11.34
CA ASP A 130 -13.80 -0.54 -12.40
C ASP A 130 -12.57 -1.22 -12.99
N ALA A 131 -11.65 -1.71 -12.16
CA ALA A 131 -10.47 -2.44 -12.59
C ALA A 131 -10.83 -3.64 -13.49
N ARG A 132 -11.79 -4.47 -13.07
CA ARG A 132 -12.31 -5.60 -13.88
C ARG A 132 -12.88 -5.19 -15.24
N ARG A 133 -13.35 -3.94 -15.37
CA ARG A 133 -13.95 -3.42 -16.60
C ARG A 133 -12.91 -2.76 -17.51
N THR A 134 -11.86 -2.17 -16.95
CA THR A 134 -10.91 -1.32 -17.70
C THR A 134 -9.54 -1.94 -17.88
N ASN A 135 -9.19 -2.94 -17.09
CA ASN A 135 -7.90 -3.61 -17.14
C ASN A 135 -8.11 -5.07 -17.62
N ASP A 136 -7.76 -5.33 -18.88
CA ASP A 136 -7.87 -6.67 -19.48
C ASP A 136 -6.88 -7.68 -18.85
N GLU A 137 -5.86 -7.19 -18.15
CA GLU A 137 -4.86 -7.99 -17.42
C GLU A 137 -5.17 -8.09 -15.92
N TYR A 138 -6.38 -7.68 -15.51
CA TYR A 138 -6.76 -7.60 -14.11
C TYR A 138 -6.53 -8.92 -13.36
N SER A 139 -5.82 -8.82 -12.23
CA SER A 139 -5.52 -9.96 -11.36
C SER A 139 -5.99 -9.71 -9.92
N GLU A 140 -6.59 -10.75 -9.32
CA GLU A 140 -6.89 -10.79 -7.90
C GLU A 140 -6.57 -12.17 -7.33
N SER A 141 -5.46 -12.28 -6.60
CA SER A 141 -5.20 -13.44 -5.77
C SER A 141 -5.90 -13.32 -4.40
N PHE A 142 -6.10 -14.44 -3.71
CA PHE A 142 -6.57 -14.43 -2.31
C PHE A 142 -5.67 -13.55 -1.41
N PHE A 143 -4.37 -13.52 -1.70
CA PHE A 143 -3.40 -12.69 -1.00
C PHE A 143 -3.58 -11.20 -1.28
N HIS A 144 -3.75 -10.81 -2.54
CA HIS A 144 -4.07 -9.43 -2.93
C HIS A 144 -5.37 -8.96 -2.28
N ASN A 145 -6.37 -9.83 -2.19
CA ASN A 145 -7.63 -9.53 -1.52
C ASN A 145 -7.46 -9.32 0.00
N MET A 146 -6.63 -10.11 0.67
CA MET A 146 -6.34 -9.95 2.09
C MET A 146 -5.58 -8.65 2.37
N PHE A 147 -4.53 -8.34 1.60
CA PHE A 147 -3.75 -7.11 1.74
C PHE A 147 -4.54 -5.86 1.35
N GLY A 148 -5.26 -5.88 0.23
CA GLY A 148 -6.06 -4.77 -0.25
C GLY A 148 -7.19 -4.37 0.70
N SER A 149 -7.66 -5.32 1.53
CA SER A 149 -8.71 -5.10 2.53
C SER A 149 -8.17 -4.68 3.92
N ALA A 150 -6.85 -4.70 4.15
CA ALA A 150 -6.22 -4.26 5.39
C ALA A 150 -6.02 -2.73 5.40
N LYS A 151 -7.12 -1.97 5.53
CA LYS A 151 -7.17 -0.50 5.50
C LYS A 151 -7.66 0.09 6.82
#